data_AF-G0IV62-F1
#
_entry.id   AF-G0IV62-F1
#
_cell.length_a   1.000
_cell.length_b   1.000
_cell.length_c   1.000
_cell.angle_alpha   90.00
_cell.angle_beta   90.00
_cell.angle_gamma   90.00
#
_symmetry.space_group_name_H-M   'P 1'
#
loop_
_entity.id
_entity.type
_entity.pdbx_description
1 polymer ?
#
loop_
_entity_poly.entity_id
_entity_poly.type
_entity_poly.pdbx_seq_one_letter_code
_entity_poly.pdbx_strand_id
1 'polypeptide(L)'
;MSQFEKTYIGKGTQVKDLNIIRVSISKETLEEIFNDHMVGYEGKEYLVFEVASLKEPDQYGKTHTAYISKKVVGPKNGKTSKAKS
;
A
#
# COMPACT_ATOMS: atom_id res chain seq x y z
N MET A 1 -10.47 16.63 3.56
CA MET A 1 -9.91 15.37 4.11
C MET A 1 -8.91 14.83 3.11
N SER A 2 -7.71 14.42 3.52
CA SER A 2 -6.80 13.70 2.61
C SER A 2 -7.41 12.33 2.32
N GLN A 3 -7.64 12.03 1.04
CA GLN A 3 -8.13 10.73 0.62
C GLN A 3 -6.93 9.79 0.52
N PHE A 4 -6.95 8.70 1.27
CA PHE A 4 -5.96 7.63 1.13
C PHE A 4 -6.58 6.55 0.28
N GLU A 5 -5.95 6.26 -0.86
CA GLU A 5 -6.32 5.12 -1.68
C GLU A 5 -5.64 3.88 -1.12
N LYS A 6 -6.45 2.84 -0.90
CA LYS A 6 -6.00 1.53 -0.46
C LYS A 6 -5.95 0.58 -1.64
N THR A 7 -4.75 0.18 -2.04
CA THR A 7 -4.56 -0.83 -3.09
C THR A 7 -4.28 -2.17 -2.44
N TYR A 8 -5.07 -3.19 -2.74
CA TYR A 8 -4.83 -4.56 -2.25
C TYR A 8 -3.53 -5.12 -2.85
N ILE A 9 -2.68 -5.70 -2.00
CA ILE A 9 -1.38 -6.26 -2.43
C ILE A 9 -1.19 -7.73 -2.04
N GLY A 10 -2.12 -8.31 -1.28
CA GLY A 10 -2.03 -9.72 -0.89
C GLY A 10 -2.75 -10.05 0.40
N LYS A 11 -2.60 -11.31 0.81
CA LYS A 11 -3.11 -11.82 2.09
C LYS A 11 -2.02 -12.49 2.91
N GLY A 12 -2.25 -12.53 4.21
CA GLY A 12 -1.36 -13.15 5.17
C GLY A 12 -2.06 -14.12 6.11
N THR A 13 -1.26 -14.95 6.75
CA THR A 13 -1.71 -15.87 7.81
C THR A 13 -0.92 -15.55 9.08
N GLN A 14 -1.61 -15.56 10.21
CA GLN A 14 -0.96 -15.44 11.50
C GLN A 14 -0.17 -16.72 11.80
N VAL A 15 1.09 -16.57 12.16
CA VAL A 15 1.92 -17.70 12.60
C VAL A 15 1.40 -18.19 13.94
N LYS A 16 1.22 -19.51 14.06
CA LYS A 16 0.64 -20.13 15.24
C LYS A 16 1.40 -19.72 16.50
N ASP A 17 0.65 -19.33 17.54
CA ASP A 17 1.15 -18.95 18.86
C ASP A 17 2.11 -17.74 18.86
N LEU A 18 2.18 -16.98 17.76
CA LEU A 18 3.03 -15.78 17.63
C LEU A 18 2.20 -14.57 17.15
N ASN A 19 2.63 -13.38 17.58
CA ASN A 19 2.11 -12.10 17.07
C ASN A 19 2.81 -11.70 15.75
N ILE A 20 2.93 -12.66 14.83
CA ILE A 20 3.60 -12.49 13.54
C ILE A 20 2.60 -12.80 12.44
N ILE A 21 2.44 -11.86 11.50
CA ILE A 21 1.65 -12.09 10.28
C ILE A 21 2.61 -12.35 9.12
N ARG A 22 2.53 -13.55 8.55
CA ARG A 22 3.28 -13.91 7.35
C ARG A 22 2.47 -13.52 6.13
N VAL A 23 2.94 -12.52 5.38
CA VAL A 23 2.34 -12.05 4.12
C VAL A 23 3.18 -12.53 2.95
N SER A 24 2.52 -12.86 1.84
CA SER A 24 3.20 -13.14 0.57
C SER A 24 2.69 -12.17 -0.49
N ILE A 25 3.62 -11.47 -1.14
CA ILE A 25 3.37 -10.52 -2.22
C ILE A 25 4.04 -11.12 -3.46
N SER A 26 3.36 -11.07 -4.61
CA SER A 26 3.94 -11.61 -5.84
C SER A 26 5.06 -10.70 -6.37
N LYS A 27 5.92 -11.24 -7.22
CA LYS A 27 7.02 -10.47 -7.82
C LYS A 27 6.48 -9.32 -8.67
N GLU A 28 5.44 -9.59 -9.44
CA GLU A 28 4.78 -8.65 -10.33
C GLU A 28 4.20 -7.47 -9.54
N THR A 29 3.49 -7.76 -8.45
CA THR A 29 2.99 -6.72 -7.54
C THR A 29 4.14 -5.92 -6.94
N LEU A 30 5.24 -6.55 -6.54
CA LEU A 30 6.39 -5.83 -5.99
C LEU A 30 7.04 -4.88 -7.02
N GLU A 31 7.13 -5.29 -8.28
CA GLU A 31 7.62 -4.46 -9.38
C GLU A 31 6.72 -3.23 -9.63
N GLU A 32 5.40 -3.43 -9.67
CA GLU A 32 4.42 -2.32 -9.77
C GLU A 32 4.57 -1.32 -8.61
N ILE A 33 4.79 -1.84 -7.40
CA ILE A 33 4.98 -1.04 -6.20
C ILE A 33 6.23 -0.18 -6.29
N PHE A 34 7.35 -0.76 -6.74
CA PHE A 34 8.61 -0.05 -6.87
C PHE A 34 8.53 1.09 -7.89
N ASN A 35 7.69 0.97 -8.91
CA ASN A 35 7.53 2.02 -9.92
C ASN A 35 6.68 3.20 -9.43
N ASP A 36 5.55 2.95 -8.75
CA ASP A 36 4.50 3.98 -8.56
C ASP A 36 4.08 4.24 -7.11
N HIS A 37 4.54 3.43 -6.15
CA HIS A 37 4.01 3.40 -4.78
C HIS A 37 5.04 3.58 -3.67
N MET A 38 6.31 3.82 -4.03
CA MET A 38 7.36 4.14 -3.06
C MET A 38 7.17 5.54 -2.48
N VAL A 39 7.40 5.65 -1.16
CA VAL A 39 7.31 6.91 -0.42
C VAL A 39 8.71 7.40 -0.09
N GLY A 40 9.09 8.54 -0.66
CA GLY A 40 10.35 9.20 -0.33
C GLY A 40 10.30 9.88 1.05
N TYR A 41 11.26 9.58 1.91
CA TYR A 41 11.45 10.23 3.21
C TYR A 41 12.94 10.27 3.56
N GLU A 42 13.46 11.46 3.90
CA GLU A 42 14.88 11.66 4.27
C GLU A 42 15.88 11.06 3.27
N GLY A 43 15.62 11.23 1.97
CA GLY A 43 16.51 10.74 0.90
C GLY A 43 16.50 9.22 0.71
N LYS A 44 15.58 8.50 1.36
CA LYS A 44 15.34 7.06 1.19
C LYS A 44 13.92 6.82 0.69
N GLU A 45 13.73 5.70 0.01
CA GLU A 45 12.42 5.27 -0.47
C GLU A 45 11.91 4.12 0.40
N TYR A 46 10.64 4.19 0.76
CA TYR A 46 9.99 3.22 1.64
C TYR A 46 8.72 2.68 1.00
N LEU A 47 8.53 1.37 1.09
CA LEU A 47 7.23 0.74 0.89
C LEU A 47 6.45 0.84 2.20
N VAL A 48 5.35 1.58 2.19
CA VAL A 48 4.43 1.67 3.34
C VAL A 48 3.17 0.87 3.01
N PHE A 49 2.89 -0.14 3.82
CA PHE A 49 1.69 -0.97 3.69
C PHE A 49 1.08 -1.25 5.06
N GLU A 50 -0.22 -1.51 5.05
CA GLU A 50 -1.03 -1.85 6.20
C GLU A 50 -1.45 -3.32 6.12
N VAL A 51 -1.58 -3.97 7.27
CA VAL A 51 -2.11 -5.32 7.39
C VAL A 51 -3.33 -5.28 8.29
N ALA A 52 -4.49 -5.69 7.79
CA ALA A 52 -5.75 -5.69 8.51
C ALA A 52 -6.23 -7.13 8.74
N SER A 53 -6.73 -7.40 9.95
CA SER A 53 -7.35 -8.68 10.29
C SER A 53 -8.69 -8.86 9.58
N LEU A 54 -8.94 -10.06 9.06
CA LEU A 54 -10.25 -10.45 8.56
C LEU A 54 -11.18 -10.82 9.73
N LYS A 55 -12.49 -10.64 9.54
CA LYS A 55 -13.49 -11.07 10.53
C LYS A 55 -13.50 -12.59 10.68
N GLU A 56 -13.39 -13.28 9.56
CA GLU A 56 -13.31 -14.73 9.48
C GLU A 56 -12.18 -15.10 8.52
N PRO A 57 -11.45 -16.20 8.75
CA PRO A 57 -10.46 -16.69 7.79
C PRO A 57 -11.10 -16.96 6.43
N ASP A 58 -10.36 -16.73 5.35
CA ASP A 58 -10.85 -17.11 4.03
C ASP A 58 -10.79 -18.64 3.80
N GLN A 59 -11.31 -19.09 2.65
CA GLN A 59 -11.34 -20.51 2.27
C GLN A 59 -9.96 -21.19 2.19
N TYR A 60 -8.88 -20.43 2.18
CA TYR A 60 -7.49 -20.92 2.15
C TYR A 60 -6.78 -20.71 3.50
N GLY A 61 -7.51 -20.35 4.56
CA GLY A 61 -6.97 -20.12 5.90
C GLY A 61 -6.16 -18.83 6.04
N LYS A 62 -6.35 -17.84 5.16
CA LYS A 62 -5.75 -16.51 5.34
C LYS A 62 -6.54 -15.73 6.37
N THR A 63 -5.84 -15.09 7.30
CA THR A 63 -6.45 -14.37 8.43
C THR A 63 -6.32 -12.87 8.30
N HIS A 64 -5.45 -12.38 7.41
CA HIS A 64 -5.18 -10.96 7.24
C HIS A 64 -5.13 -10.56 5.77
N THR A 65 -5.41 -9.29 5.50
CA THR A 65 -5.26 -8.66 4.18
C THR A 65 -4.25 -7.52 4.25
N ALA A 66 -3.40 -7.41 3.23
CA ALA A 66 -2.40 -6.36 3.12
C ALA A 66 -2.79 -5.34 2.03
N TYR A 67 -2.58 -4.04 2.34
CA TYR A 67 -2.90 -2.92 1.45
C TYR A 67 -1.77 -1.90 1.42
N ILE A 68 -1.54 -1.27 0.28
CA ILE A 68 -0.76 -0.02 0.22
C ILE A 68 -1.68 1.14 0.52
N SER A 69 -1.21 2.06 1.35
CA SER A 69 -1.92 3.30 1.66
C SER A 69 -1.20 4.46 0.98
N LYS A 70 -1.77 4.98 -0.13
CA LYS A 70 -1.21 6.14 -0.84
C LYS A 70 -2.04 7.37 -0.55
N LYS A 71 -1.39 8.45 -0.12
CA LYS A 71 -2.05 9.75 0.05
C LYS A 71 -2.35 10.34 -1.33
N VAL A 72 -3.62 10.39 -1.70
CA VAL A 72 -4.05 11.09 -2.91
C VAL A 72 -4.05 12.58 -2.61
N VAL A 73 -3.17 13.32 -3.28
CA VAL A 73 -3.25 14.77 -3.32
C VAL A 73 -4.42 15.07 -4.26
N GLY A 74 -5.53 15.61 -3.73
CA GLY A 74 -6.66 16.04 -4.55
C GLY A 74 -6.21 16.97 -5.69
N PRO A 75 -7.01 17.10 -6.77
CA PRO A 75 -6.57 17.77 -7.98
C PRO A 75 -5.96 19.14 -7.65
N LYS A 76 -4.68 19.32 -8.00
CA LYS A 76 -4.04 20.64 -7.98
C LYS A 76 -4.78 21.52 -8.98
N ASN A 77 -5.77 22.28 -8.52
CA ASN A 77 -6.17 23.50 -9.20
C ASN A 77 -5.02 24.50 -9.08
N GLY A 78 -4.00 24.33 -9.92
CA GLY A 78 -2.80 25.15 -10.00
C GLY A 78 -2.66 25.68 -11.42
N LYS A 79 -3.10 26.92 -11.62
CA LYS A 79 -3.03 27.70 -12.85
C LYS A 79 -1.69 27.49 -13.59
N THR A 80 -1.79 27.18 -14.87
CA THR A 80 -0.73 27.41 -15.86
C THR A 80 -0.27 28.86 -15.77
N SER A 81 0.90 29.11 -15.18
CA SER A 81 1.65 30.33 -15.45
C SER A 81 2.14 30.23 -16.89
N LYS A 82 1.39 30.85 -17.83
CA LYS A 82 1.91 31.17 -19.16
C LYS A 82 3.17 32.02 -18.97
N ALA A 83 4.34 31.44 -19.25
CA ALA A 83 5.50 32.22 -19.62
C ALA A 83 5.18 32.88 -20.98
N LYS A 84 4.95 34.20 -20.97
CA LYS A 84 5.12 35.01 -22.17
C LYS A 84 6.63 35.21 -22.31
N SER A 85 7.19 34.71 -23.40
CA SER A 85 8.41 35.26 -23.99
C SER A 85 8.07 35.77 -25.38
#